data_AF-A0A0H1B3S9-F1
#
_entry.id   AF-A0A0H1B3S9-F1
#
_cell.length_a   1.000
_cell.length_b   1.000
_cell.length_c   1.000
_cell.angle_alpha   90.00
_cell.angle_beta   90.00
_cell.angle_gamma   90.00
#
_symmetry.space_group_name_H-M   'P 1'
#
loop_
_entity.id
_entity.type
_entity.pdbx_description
1 polymer ?
#
loop_
_entity_poly.entity_id
_entity_poly.type
_entity_poly.pdbx_seq_one_letter_code
_entity_poly.pdbx_strand_id
1 'polypeptide(L)'
;MSAPTKQLGKLSIGGSMSSTRGQPERRGRADDEEEHSADSSSEEEVSEGEGEGTASGSANALVKGNSAILYSVAGLSGDVRARAMSGITGKFVVEKCRALEDGYDFQVLDHGLVHLGHGPMTCSCSEYGDGTKACRHIFWLVDQLLRLTLPERPRPGMPLSRTGESPNVPPLYQLIGDRMEEIAGNARWHFIDEPGSPDVSEQEYGGSMSRPEKVRDILSAFSESTMPDDFRPDQVETINQSRTPAQCVVQGDFEATMFRLAVHDDNVYHSLRKAMPPPARAAIFFDKVQKKTRALLLDFDRYRQYGTPLRDGTALEIPVVIKQLYELVALLESNIAPRSPDSYTNAADTLIGILRDVVTYNYNAFDGNAWGRVPPAGETEDDCNLFAQAIGQPEVSGQFFILDVLASLPGGFLMQREPQLETIMSKIPMANQSMVSYLQRFQALLNREFPGSGFPAPTYRQKRPAGGAPGSGRKRPK
;
A
#
# COMPACT_ATOMS: atom_id res chain seq x y z
N MET A 1 -29.61 -7.70 16.07
CA MET A 1 -28.75 -8.80 16.54
C MET A 1 -27.65 -8.18 17.41
N SER A 2 -27.54 -8.60 18.66
CA SER A 2 -26.69 -7.96 19.68
C SER A 2 -25.23 -8.43 19.57
N ALA A 3 -24.30 -7.49 19.81
CA ALA A 3 -22.84 -7.67 19.74
C ALA A 3 -22.29 -8.69 20.78
N PRO A 4 -21.15 -9.34 20.50
CA PRO A 4 -20.58 -10.38 21.35
C PRO A 4 -19.67 -9.79 22.45
N THR A 5 -20.25 -9.20 23.49
CA THR A 5 -19.48 -8.72 24.67
C THR A 5 -19.66 -9.57 25.92
N LYS A 6 -20.31 -10.75 25.83
CA LYS A 6 -20.60 -11.60 27.00
C LYS A 6 -19.45 -12.50 27.50
N GLN A 7 -18.25 -12.44 26.92
CA GLN A 7 -17.14 -13.32 27.34
C GLN A 7 -16.04 -12.65 28.17
N LEU A 8 -16.08 -11.32 28.36
CA LEU A 8 -15.09 -10.61 29.18
C LEU A 8 -15.51 -10.40 30.65
N GLY A 9 -16.77 -10.70 30.99
CA GLY A 9 -17.29 -10.58 32.35
C GLY A 9 -16.97 -11.75 33.30
N LYS A 10 -16.18 -12.74 32.87
CA LYS A 10 -15.86 -13.94 33.68
C LYS A 10 -14.49 -13.92 34.36
N LEU A 11 -13.74 -12.83 34.28
CA LEU A 11 -12.50 -12.65 35.04
C LEU A 11 -12.76 -11.73 36.24
N SER A 12 -13.49 -12.25 37.23
CA SER A 12 -13.51 -11.66 38.57
C SER A 12 -12.34 -12.22 39.36
N ILE A 13 -11.35 -11.38 39.66
CA ILE A 13 -10.34 -11.64 40.70
C ILE A 13 -11.05 -11.44 42.04
N GLY A 14 -11.54 -12.55 42.59
CA GLY A 14 -12.15 -12.64 43.92
C GLY A 14 -11.42 -13.69 44.74
N GLY A 15 -10.98 -13.31 45.94
CA GLY A 15 -9.93 -13.97 46.72
C GLY A 15 -10.14 -15.45 47.06
N SER A 16 -9.03 -16.19 47.05
CA SER A 16 -8.69 -17.05 48.18
C SER A 16 -7.17 -17.04 48.37
N MET A 17 -6.74 -16.48 49.51
CA MET A 17 -5.39 -16.67 50.01
C MET A 17 -5.35 -18.05 50.68
N SER A 18 -4.47 -18.93 50.22
CA SER A 18 -4.07 -20.11 50.99
C SER A 18 -2.60 -19.97 51.34
N SER A 19 -2.37 -19.65 52.61
CA SER A 19 -1.07 -19.72 53.27
C SER A 19 -0.64 -21.19 53.37
N THR A 20 0.52 -21.54 52.84
CA THR A 20 1.27 -22.68 53.38
C THR A 20 2.76 -22.41 53.32
N ARG A 21 3.35 -22.42 54.52
CA ARG A 21 4.74 -22.27 54.88
C ARG A 21 5.38 -23.67 54.86
N GLY A 22 6.51 -23.86 54.18
CA GLY A 22 7.29 -25.09 54.21
C GLY A 22 8.69 -24.88 53.64
N GLN A 23 9.71 -25.08 54.48
CA GLN A 23 11.14 -24.80 54.28
C GLN A 23 11.85 -25.83 53.37
N PRO A 24 13.15 -25.62 53.04
CA PRO A 24 13.90 -26.32 51.99
C PRO A 24 14.61 -27.58 52.50
N GLU A 25 14.87 -28.54 51.60
CA GLU A 25 15.88 -29.58 51.82
C GLU A 25 16.85 -29.68 50.63
N ARG A 26 18.14 -29.58 50.98
CA ARG A 26 19.33 -29.91 50.21
C ARG A 26 19.68 -31.40 50.41
N ARG A 27 20.13 -32.06 49.34
CA ARG A 27 21.16 -33.13 49.24
C ARG A 27 21.38 -33.31 47.72
N GLY A 28 22.56 -33.12 47.09
CA GLY A 28 23.90 -33.69 47.34
C GLY A 28 23.91 -35.16 46.90
N ARG A 29 24.79 -35.72 46.04
CA ARG A 29 26.08 -35.34 45.42
C ARG A 29 26.48 -36.51 44.47
N ALA A 30 27.38 -36.25 43.51
CA ALA A 30 28.42 -37.15 42.92
C ALA A 30 27.98 -38.11 41.81
N ASP A 31 28.79 -38.49 40.82
CA ASP A 31 30.03 -38.03 40.17
C ASP A 31 30.26 -39.04 38.99
N ASP A 32 31.24 -38.75 38.13
CA ASP A 32 31.94 -39.61 37.13
C ASP A 32 31.31 -39.71 35.71
N GLU A 33 31.82 -39.01 34.68
CA GLU A 33 33.12 -39.13 33.94
C GLU A 33 33.17 -40.40 33.06
N GLU A 34 33.03 -40.24 31.73
CA GLU A 34 34.08 -40.29 30.67
C GLU A 34 33.81 -41.56 29.80
N GLU A 35 33.97 -41.67 28.47
CA GLU A 35 34.96 -41.13 27.53
C GLU A 35 34.62 -41.58 26.06
N HIS A 36 35.15 -40.84 25.06
CA HIS A 36 35.61 -41.28 23.71
C HIS A 36 34.58 -41.48 22.56
N SER A 37 34.75 -41.05 21.29
CA SER A 37 35.87 -40.61 20.42
C SER A 37 35.28 -39.76 19.26
N ALA A 38 35.81 -38.58 18.87
CA ALA A 38 37.01 -38.25 18.07
C ALA A 38 36.90 -38.46 16.55
N ASP A 39 36.89 -37.35 15.79
CA ASP A 39 37.65 -37.13 14.54
C ASP A 39 37.50 -35.65 14.11
N SER A 40 38.39 -35.07 13.30
CA SER A 40 39.69 -34.46 13.58
C SER A 40 40.01 -33.53 12.38
N SER A 41 40.97 -32.59 12.55
CA SER A 41 41.71 -31.83 11.52
C SER A 41 41.03 -30.55 10.95
N SER A 42 41.61 -29.35 10.89
CA SER A 42 42.96 -28.74 11.13
C SER A 42 42.71 -27.22 11.20
N GLU A 43 43.06 -26.46 12.24
CA GLU A 43 44.37 -25.87 12.60
C GLU A 43 45.09 -25.10 11.47
N GLU A 44 45.22 -23.78 11.65
CA GLU A 44 46.45 -22.98 11.48
C GLU A 44 46.40 -21.85 12.54
N GLU A 45 47.39 -21.87 13.43
CA GLU A 45 47.61 -21.03 14.61
C GLU A 45 48.64 -19.92 14.33
N VAL A 46 48.97 -19.15 15.38
CA VAL A 46 50.06 -18.16 15.59
C VAL A 46 49.72 -16.69 15.33
N SER A 47 49.96 -15.74 16.25
CA SER A 47 50.87 -15.71 17.40
C SER A 47 50.36 -14.73 18.45
N GLU A 48 50.36 -15.15 19.71
CA GLU A 48 50.30 -14.27 20.87
C GLU A 48 51.67 -13.65 21.13
N GLY A 49 51.69 -12.36 21.47
CA GLY A 49 52.86 -11.65 21.94
C GLY A 49 52.48 -10.88 23.19
N GLU A 50 52.75 -11.47 24.35
CA GLU A 50 52.67 -10.78 25.63
C GLU A 50 53.86 -9.81 25.75
N GLY A 51 53.55 -8.52 25.93
CA GLY A 51 54.51 -7.50 26.26
C GLY A 51 53.94 -6.59 27.34
N GLU A 52 54.18 -6.92 28.61
CA GLU A 52 54.07 -5.94 29.68
C GLU A 52 55.23 -4.94 29.58
N GLY A 53 54.88 -3.67 29.40
CA GLY A 53 55.83 -2.57 29.29
C GLY A 53 55.11 -1.23 29.25
N THR A 54 55.02 -0.60 30.41
CA THR A 54 54.49 0.74 30.71
C THR A 54 54.93 1.84 29.73
N ALA A 55 53.96 2.57 29.17
CA ALA A 55 53.81 4.04 29.19
C ALA A 55 53.19 4.63 27.90
N SER A 56 52.17 5.47 28.12
CA SER A 56 51.89 6.68 27.34
C SER A 56 51.21 6.56 25.96
N GLY A 57 49.87 6.65 25.98
CA GLY A 57 49.13 7.66 25.20
C GLY A 57 48.97 7.48 23.68
N SER A 58 47.70 7.52 23.23
CA SER A 58 47.29 7.88 21.86
C SER A 58 47.29 6.79 20.77
N ALA A 59 46.57 5.68 20.99
CA ALA A 59 46.19 4.76 19.89
C ALA A 59 44.66 4.64 19.64
N ASN A 60 43.79 5.06 20.57
CA ASN A 60 42.32 4.86 20.46
C ASN A 60 41.56 6.03 19.80
N ALA A 61 42.18 6.73 18.84
CA ALA A 61 41.64 7.98 18.30
C ALA A 61 40.93 7.84 16.95
N LEU A 62 41.11 6.72 16.23
CA LEU A 62 40.66 6.58 14.85
C LEU A 62 39.50 5.60 14.70
N VAL A 63 38.48 5.98 13.92
CA VAL A 63 37.24 5.23 13.71
C VAL A 63 37.00 5.10 12.23
N LYS A 64 36.79 3.87 11.76
CA LYS A 64 36.47 3.61 10.35
C LYS A 64 34.97 3.48 10.16
N GLY A 65 34.40 4.32 9.29
CA GLY A 65 33.00 4.23 8.91
C GLY A 65 32.71 3.18 7.86
N ASN A 66 31.41 2.94 7.61
CA ASN A 66 30.95 2.08 6.52
C ASN A 66 31.34 2.63 5.13
N SER A 67 31.61 3.93 5.04
CA SER A 67 32.21 4.56 3.86
C SER A 67 33.70 4.25 3.62
N ALA A 68 34.35 3.52 4.54
CA ALA A 68 35.78 3.34 4.63
C ALA A 68 36.61 4.62 4.87
N ILE A 69 35.98 5.74 5.22
CA ILE A 69 36.64 6.95 5.71
C ILE A 69 37.13 6.73 7.15
N LEU A 70 38.34 7.19 7.47
CA LEU A 70 38.96 7.12 8.80
C LEU A 70 38.83 8.46 9.51
N TYR A 71 38.02 8.52 10.55
CA TYR A 71 37.75 9.71 11.36
C TYR A 71 38.57 9.73 12.64
N SER A 72 39.03 10.92 13.05
CA SER A 72 39.62 11.15 14.36
C SER A 72 38.58 11.67 15.35
N VAL A 73 38.36 10.91 16.44
CA VAL A 73 37.41 11.23 17.52
C VAL A 73 38.09 11.68 18.82
N ALA A 74 39.42 11.83 18.80
CA ALA A 74 40.20 12.25 19.97
C ALA A 74 39.77 13.61 20.53
N GLY A 75 39.34 14.53 19.66
CA GLY A 75 38.89 15.88 20.03
C GLY A 75 37.45 15.97 20.56
N LEU A 76 36.70 14.87 20.58
CA LEU A 76 35.29 14.86 21.03
C LEU A 76 35.17 14.56 22.53
N SER A 77 34.19 15.18 23.20
CA SER A 77 33.81 14.83 24.58
C SER A 77 33.24 13.41 24.65
N GLY A 78 33.28 12.76 25.82
CA GLY A 78 32.95 11.33 25.94
C GLY A 78 31.55 10.94 25.42
N ASP A 79 30.55 11.78 25.66
CA ASP A 79 29.18 11.60 25.19
C ASP A 79 29.04 11.76 23.67
N VAL A 80 29.68 12.79 23.10
CA VAL A 80 29.66 13.06 21.65
C VAL A 80 30.50 12.01 20.91
N ARG A 81 31.60 11.56 21.52
CA ARG A 81 32.41 10.46 21.00
C ARG A 81 31.60 9.17 20.90
N ALA A 82 30.81 8.82 21.91
CA ALA A 82 29.95 7.63 21.86
C ALA A 82 28.91 7.72 20.73
N ARG A 83 28.29 8.90 20.54
CA ARG A 83 27.36 9.16 19.43
C ARG A 83 28.04 9.09 18.06
N ALA A 84 29.24 9.65 17.95
CA ALA A 84 30.05 9.60 16.74
C ALA A 84 30.40 8.15 16.38
N MET A 85 30.91 7.36 17.34
CA MET A 85 31.16 5.94 17.17
C MET A 85 29.90 5.22 16.67
N SER A 86 28.78 5.39 17.38
CA SER A 86 27.51 4.74 17.04
C SER A 86 26.94 5.16 15.68
N GLY A 87 27.13 6.41 15.27
CA GLY A 87 26.70 6.90 13.96
C GLY A 87 27.57 6.35 12.82
N ILE A 88 28.89 6.47 12.95
CA ILE A 88 29.88 6.10 11.93
C ILE A 88 29.88 4.59 11.66
N THR A 89 29.78 3.77 12.71
CA THR A 89 29.72 2.30 12.56
C THR A 89 28.28 1.78 12.45
N GLY A 90 27.29 2.65 12.62
CA GLY A 90 25.87 2.30 12.61
C GLY A 90 25.34 1.97 11.22
N LYS A 91 24.25 1.21 11.19
CA LYS A 91 23.52 0.86 9.96
C LYS A 91 22.18 1.60 9.96
N PHE A 92 22.17 2.79 9.36
CA PHE A 92 20.94 3.52 9.09
C PHE A 92 20.69 3.54 7.58
N VAL A 93 19.50 4.01 7.19
CA VAL A 93 19.10 4.17 5.79
C VAL A 93 18.29 5.46 5.69
N VAL A 94 18.50 6.24 4.62
CA VAL A 94 17.64 7.36 4.29
C VAL A 94 16.42 6.81 3.54
N GLU A 95 15.23 7.02 4.10
CA GLU A 95 13.96 6.64 3.48
C GLU A 95 13.60 7.61 2.36
N LYS A 96 13.74 8.91 2.62
CA LYS A 96 13.53 9.99 1.65
C LYS A 96 14.43 11.19 1.94
N CYS A 97 14.77 11.93 0.90
CA CYS A 97 15.40 13.25 0.99
C CYS A 97 14.61 14.27 0.17
N ARG A 98 14.59 15.53 0.60
CA ARG A 98 13.87 16.60 -0.10
C ARG A 98 14.71 17.87 -0.18
N ALA A 99 14.54 18.62 -1.26
CA ALA A 99 15.00 19.99 -1.36
C ALA A 99 14.09 20.93 -0.55
N LEU A 100 14.70 21.97 0.03
CA LEU A 100 14.05 23.10 0.69
C LEU A 100 14.69 24.39 0.19
N GLU A 101 14.04 25.53 0.43
CA GLU A 101 14.59 26.85 0.05
C GLU A 101 15.94 27.14 0.71
N ASP A 102 16.20 26.59 1.90
CA ASP A 102 17.37 26.86 2.72
C ASP A 102 18.35 25.68 2.85
N GLY A 103 18.08 24.54 2.20
CA GLY A 103 18.78 23.30 2.48
C GLY A 103 18.16 22.03 1.89
N TYR A 104 18.49 20.92 2.54
CA TYR A 104 17.95 19.58 2.27
C TYR A 104 17.54 18.90 3.57
N ASP A 105 16.41 18.21 3.53
CA ASP A 105 15.94 17.37 4.64
C ASP A 105 16.14 15.90 4.31
N PHE A 106 16.63 15.13 5.29
CA PHE A 106 16.89 13.70 5.18
C PHE A 106 16.11 12.96 6.26
N GLN A 107 15.19 12.08 5.86
CA GLN A 107 14.48 11.20 6.78
C GLN A 107 15.28 9.91 6.97
N VAL A 108 15.93 9.78 8.12
CA VAL A 108 16.72 8.60 8.50
C VAL A 108 15.83 7.61 9.26
N LEU A 109 15.90 6.33 8.88
CA LEU A 109 15.24 5.21 9.60
C LEU A 109 15.68 5.23 11.08
N ASP A 110 14.70 5.14 11.99
CA ASP A 110 14.76 5.47 13.44
C ASP A 110 14.34 6.91 13.83
N HIS A 111 13.48 7.54 13.02
CA HIS A 111 12.76 8.80 13.33
C HIS A 111 13.63 10.07 13.41
N GLY A 112 14.83 10.06 12.82
CA GLY A 112 15.65 11.27 12.68
C GLY A 112 15.36 12.01 11.37
N LEU A 113 14.63 13.12 11.41
CA LEU A 113 14.62 14.10 10.33
C LEU A 113 15.85 14.99 10.50
N VAL A 114 16.85 14.84 9.64
CA VAL A 114 18.08 15.64 9.65
C VAL A 114 17.97 16.74 8.62
N HIS A 115 18.03 17.99 9.06
CA HIS A 115 18.06 19.16 8.19
C HIS A 115 19.51 19.60 7.95
N LEU A 116 19.87 19.77 6.68
CA LEU A 116 21.15 20.26 6.19
C LEU A 116 20.93 21.58 5.43
N GLY A 117 21.18 22.70 6.10
CA GLY A 117 21.08 24.02 5.47
C GLY A 117 22.43 24.75 5.41
N HIS A 118 22.36 26.07 5.30
CA HIS A 118 23.52 26.96 5.36
C HIS A 118 24.14 27.07 6.78
N GLY A 119 23.41 26.60 7.80
CA GLY A 119 23.83 26.55 9.20
C GLY A 119 24.20 25.13 9.67
N PRO A 120 24.44 24.95 10.99
CA PRO A 120 24.75 23.64 11.54
C PRO A 120 23.58 22.66 11.30
N MET A 121 23.91 21.41 10.98
CA MET A 121 22.89 20.37 10.82
C MET A 121 22.04 20.20 12.08
N THR A 122 20.74 20.05 11.88
CA THR A 122 19.78 19.83 12.97
C THR A 122 19.09 18.48 12.82
N CYS A 123 18.59 17.91 13.91
CA CYS A 123 17.88 16.63 13.87
C CYS A 123 16.68 16.59 14.82
N SER A 124 15.56 16.01 14.38
CA SER A 124 14.35 15.85 15.19
C SER A 124 14.43 14.74 16.25
N CYS A 125 15.51 13.97 16.32
CA CYS A 125 15.62 12.86 17.26
C CYS A 125 15.87 13.33 18.70
N SER A 126 15.47 12.51 19.68
CA SER A 126 15.61 12.80 21.11
C SER A 126 17.06 13.02 21.58
N GLU A 127 18.05 12.45 20.87
CA GLU A 127 19.48 12.63 21.20
C GLU A 127 20.03 14.02 20.86
N TYR A 128 19.38 14.72 19.92
CA TYR A 128 19.82 16.04 19.48
C TYR A 128 19.50 17.11 20.53
N GLY A 129 18.40 16.93 21.28
CA GLY A 129 18.12 17.63 22.54
C GLY A 129 18.28 19.14 22.49
N ASP A 130 19.40 19.64 23.02
CA ASP A 130 19.74 21.07 23.18
C ASP A 130 20.29 21.75 21.91
N GLY A 131 20.44 21.01 20.81
CA GLY A 131 20.96 21.50 19.54
C GLY A 131 22.46 21.82 19.53
N THR A 132 23.19 21.49 20.60
CA THR A 132 24.61 21.84 20.73
C THR A 132 25.56 20.71 20.32
N LYS A 133 25.04 19.48 20.22
CA LYS A 133 25.79 18.24 19.95
C LYS A 133 25.10 17.42 18.89
N ALA A 134 25.85 16.96 17.89
CA ALA A 134 25.34 16.05 16.90
C ALA A 134 24.83 14.74 17.53
N CYS A 135 23.73 14.23 17.00
CA CYS A 135 23.22 12.90 17.29
C CYS A 135 23.88 11.86 16.38
N ARG A 136 23.61 10.57 16.65
CA ARG A 136 24.11 9.46 15.81
C ARG A 136 23.69 9.59 14.34
N HIS A 137 22.50 10.15 14.05
CA HIS A 137 21.98 10.32 12.69
C HIS A 137 22.81 11.33 11.88
N ILE A 138 23.23 12.43 12.49
CA ILE A 138 24.05 13.45 11.84
C ILE A 138 25.43 12.85 11.50
N PHE A 139 26.08 12.16 12.45
CA PHE A 139 27.37 11.52 12.19
C PHE A 139 27.30 10.46 11.08
N TRP A 140 26.23 9.67 11.06
CA TRP A 140 26.01 8.70 9.99
C TRP A 140 25.76 9.37 8.64
N LEU A 141 24.92 10.41 8.59
CA LEU A 141 24.60 11.11 7.35
C LEU A 141 25.83 11.78 6.76
N VAL A 142 26.68 12.37 7.60
CA VAL A 142 27.98 12.93 7.20
C VAL A 142 28.87 11.87 6.54
N ASP A 143 28.96 10.67 7.11
CA ASP A 143 29.72 9.55 6.54
C ASP A 143 29.23 9.18 5.13
N GLN A 144 27.90 9.13 4.94
CA GLN A 144 27.31 8.80 3.65
C GLN A 144 27.47 9.92 2.61
N LEU A 145 27.23 11.17 2.99
CA LEU A 145 27.34 12.30 2.07
C LEU A 145 28.79 12.52 1.64
N LEU A 146 29.76 12.45 2.55
CA LEU A 146 31.18 12.57 2.20
C LEU A 146 31.63 11.47 1.23
N ARG A 147 31.15 10.24 1.41
CA ARG A 147 31.42 9.13 0.47
C ARG A 147 30.95 9.43 -0.96
N LEU A 148 29.82 10.11 -1.10
CA LEU A 148 29.15 10.36 -2.38
C LEU A 148 29.58 11.69 -3.02
N THR A 149 30.13 12.62 -2.24
CA THR A 149 30.48 13.97 -2.71
C THR A 149 31.96 14.15 -2.97
N LEU A 150 32.84 13.44 -2.24
CA LEU A 150 34.29 13.60 -2.39
C LEU A 150 34.82 12.78 -3.59
N PRO A 151 35.54 13.42 -4.54
CA PRO A 151 36.11 12.72 -5.70
C PRO A 151 37.32 11.85 -5.35
N GLU A 152 38.05 12.20 -4.29
CA GLU A 152 39.20 11.44 -3.78
C GLU A 152 38.98 11.04 -2.32
N ARG A 153 39.52 9.88 -1.92
CA ARG A 153 39.46 9.45 -0.52
C ARG A 153 40.21 10.44 0.36
N PRO A 154 39.58 10.97 1.42
CA PRO A 154 40.25 11.89 2.32
C PRO A 154 41.41 11.21 3.06
N ARG A 155 42.37 12.03 3.48
CA ARG A 155 43.51 11.56 4.29
C ARG A 155 43.02 10.90 5.58
N PRO A 156 43.69 9.83 6.06
CA PRO A 156 43.35 9.19 7.32
C PRO A 156 43.35 10.16 8.49
N GLY A 157 42.37 10.04 9.38
CA GLY A 157 42.26 10.88 10.58
C GLY A 157 41.52 12.19 10.36
N MET A 158 40.49 12.17 9.52
CA MET A 158 39.62 13.33 9.32
C MET A 158 39.00 13.77 10.67
N PRO A 159 39.25 14.99 11.14
CA PRO A 159 38.71 15.43 12.42
C PRO A 159 37.19 15.58 12.34
N LEU A 160 36.49 15.14 13.39
CA LEU A 160 35.07 15.42 13.58
C LEU A 160 34.89 16.49 14.66
N SER A 161 33.98 17.43 14.38
CA SER A 161 33.57 18.44 15.36
C SER A 161 32.39 17.95 16.21
N ARG A 162 32.05 18.76 17.23
CA ARG A 162 30.91 18.51 18.12
C ARG A 162 29.56 18.51 17.40
N THR A 163 29.46 19.21 16.27
CA THR A 163 28.25 19.31 15.43
C THR A 163 28.22 18.29 14.29
N GLY A 164 29.19 17.38 14.24
CA GLY A 164 29.26 16.31 13.24
C GLY A 164 30.02 16.68 11.97
N GLU A 165 30.24 17.97 11.72
CA GLU A 165 30.96 18.45 10.55
C GLU A 165 32.48 18.29 10.71
N SER A 166 33.20 18.15 9.60
CA SER A 166 34.66 18.14 9.58
C SER A 166 35.17 19.54 9.23
N PRO A 167 35.99 20.18 10.10
CA PRO A 167 36.50 21.53 9.84
C PRO A 167 37.44 21.61 8.62
N ASN A 168 37.94 20.47 8.14
CA ASN A 168 38.87 20.38 7.02
C ASN A 168 38.17 20.16 5.67
N VAL A 169 36.84 20.11 5.67
CA VAL A 169 36.01 19.86 4.48
C VAL A 169 35.06 21.05 4.32
N PRO A 170 34.79 21.51 3.09
CA PRO A 170 33.76 22.53 2.87
C PRO A 170 32.41 22.07 3.45
N PRO A 171 31.54 22.99 3.90
CA PRO A 171 30.21 22.65 4.39
C PRO A 171 29.48 21.72 3.42
N LEU A 172 28.82 20.69 3.94
CA LEU A 172 28.21 19.64 3.11
C LEU A 172 27.19 20.20 2.11
N TYR A 173 26.44 21.22 2.50
CA TYR A 173 25.52 21.91 1.59
C TYR A 173 26.24 22.47 0.34
N GLN A 174 27.47 23.00 0.49
CA GLN A 174 28.29 23.48 -0.64
C GLN A 174 28.87 22.36 -1.48
N LEU A 175 29.21 21.21 -0.86
CA LEU A 175 29.72 20.03 -1.58
C LEU A 175 28.63 19.32 -2.39
N ILE A 176 27.39 19.36 -1.91
CA ILE A 176 26.22 18.82 -2.59
C ILE A 176 25.85 19.73 -3.76
N GLY A 177 25.71 21.05 -3.51
CA GLY A 177 25.28 22.02 -4.52
C GLY A 177 24.01 21.54 -5.23
N ASP A 178 23.92 21.74 -6.54
CA ASP A 178 22.75 21.31 -7.34
C ASP A 178 22.76 19.81 -7.67
N ARG A 179 23.69 19.01 -7.11
CA ARG A 179 23.85 17.58 -7.43
C ARG A 179 23.05 16.64 -6.53
N MET A 180 22.11 17.16 -5.75
CA MET A 180 21.39 16.34 -4.76
C MET A 180 20.61 15.20 -5.41
N GLU A 181 20.01 15.43 -6.58
CA GLU A 181 19.31 14.39 -7.36
C GLU A 181 20.26 13.25 -7.78
N GLU A 182 21.45 13.59 -8.28
CA GLU A 182 22.49 12.63 -8.65
C GLU A 182 22.99 11.83 -7.44
N ILE A 183 23.21 12.51 -6.32
CA ILE A 183 23.66 11.90 -5.06
C ILE A 183 22.60 10.93 -4.53
N ALA A 184 21.33 11.32 -4.56
CA ALA A 184 20.22 10.47 -4.16
C ALA A 184 20.10 9.24 -5.07
N GLY A 185 20.24 9.42 -6.39
CA GLY A 185 20.28 8.30 -7.35
C GLY A 185 21.40 7.30 -7.05
N ASN A 186 22.62 7.79 -6.84
CA ASN A 186 23.79 6.97 -6.49
C ASN A 186 23.64 6.25 -5.14
N ALA A 187 22.92 6.87 -4.21
CA ALA A 187 22.64 6.31 -2.89
C ALA A 187 21.38 5.44 -2.82
N ARG A 188 20.58 5.42 -3.90
CA ARG A 188 19.22 4.82 -3.97
C ARG A 188 18.26 5.41 -2.94
N TRP A 189 18.33 6.73 -2.71
CA TRP A 189 17.40 7.47 -1.86
C TRP A 189 16.26 8.05 -2.69
N HIS A 190 15.07 8.15 -2.10
CA HIS A 190 13.93 8.78 -2.76
C HIS A 190 14.02 10.31 -2.62
N PHE A 191 14.36 11.01 -3.72
CA PHE A 191 14.54 12.47 -3.75
C PHE A 191 13.27 13.21 -4.21
N ILE A 192 13.00 14.35 -3.57
CA ILE A 192 11.85 15.23 -3.85
C ILE A 192 12.37 16.65 -4.11
N ASP A 193 12.10 17.21 -5.30
CA ASP A 193 12.78 18.39 -5.84
C ASP A 193 12.08 19.75 -5.59
N GLU A 194 11.00 19.82 -4.80
CA GLU A 194 10.22 21.06 -4.67
C GLU A 194 10.59 21.94 -3.46
N PRO A 195 11.05 23.20 -3.68
CA PRO A 195 11.25 24.19 -2.63
C PRO A 195 9.97 25.01 -2.36
N GLY A 196 9.51 25.02 -1.10
CA GLY A 196 8.66 26.10 -0.56
C GLY A 196 7.16 25.83 -0.37
N SER A 197 6.78 25.28 0.78
CA SER A 197 5.87 25.95 1.74
C SER A 197 5.84 25.20 3.09
N PRO A 198 5.85 25.90 4.23
CA PRO A 198 5.65 25.31 5.54
C PRO A 198 4.15 25.21 5.82
N ASP A 199 3.78 24.06 6.35
CA ASP A 199 2.43 23.58 6.63
C ASP A 199 1.75 22.85 5.46
N VAL A 200 1.17 21.69 5.81
CA VAL A 200 0.36 20.76 5.00
C VAL A 200 1.01 19.98 3.83
N SER A 201 1.25 18.71 4.14
CA SER A 201 0.71 17.55 3.42
C SER A 201 1.51 16.95 2.26
N GLU A 202 1.42 15.62 2.23
CA GLU A 202 1.70 14.75 1.10
C GLU A 202 0.97 15.24 -0.17
N GLN A 203 1.52 16.23 -0.86
CA GLN A 203 1.19 16.50 -2.26
C GLN A 203 2.09 15.63 -3.13
N GLU A 204 1.85 14.33 -3.03
CA GLU A 204 1.96 13.44 -4.17
C GLU A 204 1.03 13.99 -5.25
N TYR A 205 1.56 14.23 -6.44
CA TYR A 205 0.79 14.58 -7.62
C TYR A 205 -0.35 13.55 -7.83
N GLY A 206 -1.57 13.94 -7.43
CA GLY A 206 -2.83 13.22 -7.70
C GLY A 206 -3.45 12.49 -6.51
N GLY A 207 -4.48 13.09 -5.89
CA GLY A 207 -5.50 12.35 -5.12
C GLY A 207 -5.05 11.66 -3.82
N SER A 208 -4.09 12.22 -3.09
CA SER A 208 -3.64 11.65 -1.81
C SER A 208 -4.72 11.78 -0.71
N MET A 209 -5.00 10.68 -0.01
CA MET A 209 -5.94 10.67 1.12
C MET A 209 -5.45 11.58 2.25
N SER A 210 -6.35 12.34 2.86
CA SER A 210 -6.12 13.09 4.09
C SER A 210 -5.78 12.15 5.26
N ARG A 211 -5.13 12.67 6.31
CA ARG A 211 -4.81 11.91 7.53
C ARG A 211 -6.02 11.13 8.10
N PRO A 212 -7.22 11.72 8.23
CA PRO A 212 -8.38 11.00 8.71
C PRO A 212 -8.88 9.92 7.75
N GLU A 213 -8.83 10.15 6.44
CA GLU A 213 -9.15 9.12 5.42
C GLU A 213 -8.17 7.96 5.50
N LYS A 214 -6.87 8.23 5.65
CA LYS A 214 -5.84 7.19 5.85
C LYS A 214 -6.11 6.38 7.12
N VAL A 215 -6.52 7.03 8.21
CA VAL A 215 -6.87 6.34 9.46
C VAL A 215 -8.13 5.48 9.28
N ARG A 216 -9.18 5.97 8.59
CA ARG A 216 -10.36 5.14 8.27
C ARG A 216 -9.98 3.94 7.41
N ASP A 217 -9.13 4.15 6.41
CA ASP A 217 -8.66 3.09 5.53
C ASP A 217 -7.88 2.02 6.33
N ILE A 218 -6.99 2.43 7.25
CA ILE A 218 -6.28 1.51 8.14
C ILE A 218 -7.24 0.77 9.08
N LEU A 219 -8.10 1.49 9.82
CA LEU A 219 -8.92 0.89 10.86
C LEU A 219 -10.06 0.04 10.28
N SER A 220 -10.63 0.45 9.15
CA SER A 220 -11.63 -0.36 8.44
C SER A 220 -11.04 -1.69 7.98
N ALA A 221 -9.74 -1.78 7.66
CA ALA A 221 -9.09 -3.01 7.23
C ALA A 221 -9.15 -4.14 8.28
N PHE A 222 -9.35 -3.83 9.56
CA PHE A 222 -9.55 -4.82 10.63
C PHE A 222 -10.98 -5.37 10.72
N SER A 223 -11.93 -4.72 10.05
CA SER A 223 -13.31 -5.22 9.89
C SER A 223 -13.43 -5.99 8.57
N GLU A 224 -14.15 -7.10 8.59
CA GLU A 224 -14.37 -7.94 7.40
C GLU A 224 -15.21 -7.23 6.33
N SER A 225 -16.21 -6.44 6.72
CA SER A 225 -17.22 -5.90 5.81
C SER A 225 -17.30 -4.38 5.76
N THR A 226 -16.74 -3.68 6.75
CA THR A 226 -16.85 -2.21 6.83
C THR A 226 -15.92 -1.57 5.80
N MET A 227 -16.46 -0.72 4.93
CA MET A 227 -15.65 0.09 4.02
C MET A 227 -15.05 1.29 4.75
N PRO A 228 -13.98 1.92 4.21
CA PRO A 228 -13.41 3.12 4.80
C PRO A 228 -14.44 4.23 5.04
N ASP A 229 -15.34 4.49 4.08
CA ASP A 229 -16.36 5.54 4.19
C ASP A 229 -17.48 5.20 5.19
N ASP A 230 -17.72 3.90 5.39
CA ASP A 230 -18.68 3.38 6.37
C ASP A 230 -18.08 3.32 7.79
N PHE A 231 -16.77 3.55 7.95
CA PHE A 231 -16.09 3.44 9.22
C PHE A 231 -16.27 4.70 10.07
N ARG A 232 -17.08 4.57 11.14
CA ARG A 232 -17.31 5.62 12.15
C ARG A 232 -17.71 6.98 11.54
N PRO A 233 -18.82 7.03 10.79
CA PRO A 233 -19.29 8.28 10.18
C PRO A 233 -19.60 9.36 11.24
N ASP A 234 -19.92 8.96 12.47
CA ASP A 234 -20.15 9.82 13.63
C ASP A 234 -18.92 10.68 14.02
N GLN A 235 -17.72 10.28 13.62
CA GLN A 235 -16.50 11.02 13.96
C GLN A 235 -16.20 12.16 12.97
N VAL A 236 -16.81 12.16 11.78
CA VAL A 236 -16.50 13.07 10.65
C VAL A 236 -16.56 14.55 11.06
N GLU A 237 -17.60 14.95 11.78
CA GLU A 237 -17.83 16.35 12.16
C GLU A 237 -16.78 16.91 13.13
N THR A 238 -16.10 16.02 13.87
CA THR A 238 -15.19 16.43 14.95
C THR A 238 -13.73 16.13 14.64
N ILE A 239 -13.43 15.64 13.43
CA ILE A 239 -12.08 15.24 13.00
C ILE A 239 -11.10 16.40 12.91
N ASN A 240 -11.57 17.59 12.58
CA ASN A 240 -10.70 18.77 12.41
C ASN A 240 -10.39 19.49 13.74
N GLN A 241 -10.97 19.04 14.85
CA GLN A 241 -10.74 19.65 16.15
C GLN A 241 -9.41 19.16 16.72
N SER A 242 -8.49 20.08 17.03
CA SER A 242 -7.24 19.73 17.70
C SER A 242 -7.51 19.16 19.09
N ARG A 243 -6.84 18.06 19.43
CA ARG A 243 -7.02 17.34 20.70
C ARG A 243 -5.68 16.90 21.27
N THR A 244 -5.58 16.97 22.59
CA THR A 244 -4.54 16.27 23.35
C THR A 244 -4.85 14.77 23.43
N PRO A 245 -3.85 13.90 23.67
CA PRO A 245 -4.09 12.45 23.79
C PRO A 245 -5.16 12.09 24.83
N ALA A 246 -5.23 12.80 25.95
CA ALA A 246 -6.26 12.59 26.97
C ALA A 246 -7.68 12.93 26.47
N GLN A 247 -7.81 13.94 25.60
CA GLN A 247 -9.08 14.35 24.99
C GLN A 247 -9.51 13.43 23.83
N CYS A 248 -8.60 12.61 23.31
CA CYS A 248 -8.93 11.60 22.31
C CYS A 248 -9.64 10.38 22.90
N VAL A 249 -9.56 10.17 24.21
CA VAL A 249 -10.16 9.00 24.88
C VAL A 249 -11.68 9.12 24.94
N VAL A 250 -12.37 8.11 24.41
CA VAL A 250 -13.83 7.96 24.47
C VAL A 250 -14.15 6.79 25.39
N GLN A 251 -14.73 7.08 26.54
CA GLN A 251 -15.01 6.06 27.55
C GLN A 251 -15.97 5.00 26.99
N GLY A 252 -15.55 3.72 27.06
CA GLY A 252 -16.34 2.59 26.58
C GLY A 252 -16.30 2.35 25.06
N ASP A 253 -15.56 3.17 24.31
CA ASP A 253 -15.48 3.08 22.85
C ASP A 253 -14.01 3.09 22.37
N PHE A 254 -13.47 1.89 22.20
CA PHE A 254 -12.09 1.69 21.78
C PHE A 254 -11.85 2.13 20.33
N GLU A 255 -12.79 1.88 19.42
CA GLU A 255 -12.65 2.26 18.02
C GLU A 255 -12.60 3.78 17.87
N ALA A 256 -13.47 4.52 18.56
CA ALA A 256 -13.44 5.99 18.55
C ALA A 256 -12.15 6.53 19.16
N THR A 257 -11.72 5.92 20.27
CA THR A 257 -10.47 6.30 20.95
C THR A 257 -9.28 6.10 20.02
N MET A 258 -9.17 4.92 19.39
CA MET A 258 -8.07 4.60 18.47
C MET A 258 -8.11 5.48 17.23
N PHE A 259 -9.30 5.73 16.67
CA PHE A 259 -9.49 6.64 15.55
C PHE A 259 -8.98 8.05 15.88
N ARG A 260 -9.45 8.64 16.97
CA ARG A 260 -9.03 9.99 17.40
C ARG A 260 -7.54 10.07 17.69
N LEU A 261 -7.00 9.07 18.39
CA LEU A 261 -5.57 9.00 18.67
C LEU A 261 -4.77 8.90 17.36
N ALA A 262 -5.15 8.05 16.42
CA ALA A 262 -4.45 7.92 15.15
C ALA A 262 -4.54 9.19 14.27
N VAL A 263 -5.64 9.94 14.35
CA VAL A 263 -5.78 11.21 13.64
C VAL A 263 -4.86 12.29 14.22
N HIS A 264 -4.74 12.37 15.56
CA HIS A 264 -4.07 13.50 16.24
C HIS A 264 -2.69 13.19 16.82
N ASP A 265 -2.31 11.91 16.95
CA ASP A 265 -1.02 11.46 17.48
C ASP A 265 -0.22 10.72 16.40
N ASP A 266 0.98 11.23 16.11
CA ASP A 266 1.84 10.66 15.10
C ASP A 266 2.38 9.29 15.48
N ASN A 267 2.71 9.02 16.73
CA ASN A 267 3.26 7.73 17.13
C ASN A 267 2.22 6.62 16.95
N VAL A 268 0.97 6.89 17.31
CA VAL A 268 -0.15 5.96 17.11
C VAL A 268 -0.38 5.71 15.62
N TYR A 269 -0.43 6.76 14.81
CA TYR A 269 -0.59 6.62 13.36
C TYR A 269 0.53 5.81 12.71
N HIS A 270 1.80 6.12 13.03
CA HIS A 270 2.94 5.39 12.49
C HIS A 270 2.92 3.92 12.92
N SER A 271 2.52 3.63 14.16
CA SER A 271 2.37 2.25 14.65
C SER A 271 1.28 1.50 13.88
N LEU A 272 0.13 2.14 13.64
CA LEU A 272 -0.96 1.55 12.86
C LEU A 272 -0.57 1.36 11.38
N ARG A 273 0.15 2.31 10.78
CA ARG A 273 0.65 2.19 9.40
C ARG A 273 1.66 1.04 9.27
N LYS A 274 2.48 0.78 10.30
CA LYS A 274 3.38 -0.39 10.34
C LYS A 274 2.59 -1.69 10.46
N ALA A 275 1.56 -1.71 11.31
CA ALA A 275 0.71 -2.88 11.50
C ALA A 275 -0.15 -3.20 10.25
N MET A 276 -0.56 -2.17 9.51
CA MET A 276 -1.41 -2.29 8.33
C MET A 276 -0.83 -1.51 7.15
N PRO A 277 0.14 -2.10 6.43
CA PRO A 277 0.88 -1.41 5.38
C PRO A 277 0.02 -1.13 4.13
N PRO A 278 0.37 -0.13 3.29
CA PRO A 278 -0.40 0.25 2.11
C PRO A 278 -0.76 -0.91 1.14
N PRO A 279 0.14 -1.86 0.81
CA PRO A 279 -0.22 -2.96 -0.08
C PRO A 279 -1.33 -3.86 0.47
N ALA A 280 -1.31 -4.11 1.79
CA ALA A 280 -2.34 -4.89 2.45
C ALA A 280 -3.69 -4.16 2.46
N ARG A 281 -3.68 -2.84 2.71
CA ARG A 281 -4.90 -2.02 2.69
C ARG A 281 -5.54 -1.97 1.31
N ALA A 282 -4.74 -1.80 0.26
CA ALA A 282 -5.22 -1.86 -1.11
C ALA A 282 -5.88 -3.21 -1.38
N ALA A 283 -5.18 -4.32 -1.14
CA ALA A 283 -5.72 -5.66 -1.35
C ALA A 283 -7.04 -5.90 -0.59
N ILE A 284 -7.09 -5.53 0.70
CA ILE A 284 -8.28 -5.70 1.54
C ILE A 284 -9.45 -4.84 1.02
N PHE A 285 -9.21 -3.60 0.61
CA PHE A 285 -10.25 -2.73 0.05
C PHE A 285 -10.89 -3.36 -1.19
N PHE A 286 -10.06 -3.78 -2.15
CA PHE A 286 -10.54 -4.38 -3.40
C PHE A 286 -11.24 -5.73 -3.18
N ASP A 287 -10.74 -6.56 -2.25
CA ASP A 287 -11.42 -7.80 -1.82
C ASP A 287 -12.80 -7.51 -1.22
N LYS A 288 -12.94 -6.47 -0.39
CA LYS A 288 -14.24 -6.07 0.17
C LYS A 288 -15.22 -5.64 -0.90
N VAL A 289 -14.79 -4.87 -1.89
CA VAL A 289 -15.66 -4.49 -3.01
C VAL A 289 -16.09 -5.74 -3.77
N GLN A 290 -15.16 -6.66 -4.08
CA GLN A 290 -15.49 -7.93 -4.73
C GLN A 290 -16.51 -8.75 -3.92
N LYS A 291 -16.35 -8.83 -2.60
CA LYS A 291 -17.29 -9.50 -1.70
C LYS A 291 -18.66 -8.82 -1.71
N LYS A 292 -18.73 -7.48 -1.67
CA LYS A 292 -19.98 -6.73 -1.79
C LYS A 292 -20.67 -7.01 -3.12
N THR A 293 -19.94 -7.05 -4.23
CA THR A 293 -20.50 -7.41 -5.54
C THR A 293 -21.07 -8.83 -5.56
N ARG A 294 -20.32 -9.81 -5.04
CA ARG A 294 -20.81 -11.20 -4.98
C ARG A 294 -22.02 -11.34 -4.06
N ALA A 295 -22.04 -10.65 -2.92
CA ALA A 295 -23.19 -10.63 -2.02
C ALA A 295 -24.43 -10.05 -2.71
N LEU A 296 -24.28 -8.93 -3.45
CA LEU A 296 -25.35 -8.35 -4.24
C LEU A 296 -25.91 -9.34 -5.27
N LEU A 297 -25.04 -10.01 -6.02
CA LEU A 297 -25.47 -11.00 -7.02
C LEU A 297 -26.14 -12.22 -6.39
N LEU A 298 -25.66 -12.69 -5.24
CA LEU A 298 -26.31 -13.76 -4.47
C LEU A 298 -27.68 -13.34 -3.92
N ASP A 299 -27.80 -12.09 -3.46
CA ASP A 299 -29.07 -11.53 -2.98
C ASP A 299 -30.06 -11.40 -4.14
N PHE A 300 -29.57 -10.98 -5.31
CA PHE A 300 -30.35 -10.94 -6.53
C PHE A 300 -30.82 -12.34 -6.95
N ASP A 301 -29.96 -13.36 -6.90
CA ASP A 301 -30.36 -14.75 -7.17
C ASP A 301 -31.45 -15.24 -6.22
N ARG A 302 -31.36 -14.88 -4.93
CA ARG A 302 -32.40 -15.20 -3.95
C ARG A 302 -33.71 -14.47 -4.25
N TYR A 303 -33.64 -13.19 -4.62
CA TYR A 303 -34.81 -12.42 -5.02
C TYR A 303 -35.45 -13.02 -6.27
N ARG A 304 -34.65 -13.38 -7.28
CA ARG A 304 -35.09 -14.03 -8.52
C ARG A 304 -35.85 -15.33 -8.23
N GLN A 305 -35.33 -16.16 -7.33
CA GLN A 305 -35.91 -17.47 -7.00
C GLN A 305 -37.16 -17.37 -6.11
N TYR A 306 -37.15 -16.50 -5.09
CA TYR A 306 -38.15 -16.53 -4.01
C TYR A 306 -38.95 -15.24 -3.86
N GLY A 307 -38.66 -14.20 -4.63
CA GLY A 307 -39.27 -12.87 -4.49
C GLY A 307 -38.96 -12.19 -3.16
N THR A 308 -37.94 -12.66 -2.44
CA THR A 308 -37.62 -12.17 -1.09
C THR A 308 -36.84 -10.86 -1.19
N PRO A 309 -37.40 -9.72 -0.75
CA PRO A 309 -36.69 -8.44 -0.77
C PRO A 309 -35.53 -8.44 0.24
N LEU A 310 -34.66 -7.44 0.13
CA LEU A 310 -33.65 -7.15 1.13
C LEU A 310 -34.29 -6.83 2.50
N ARG A 311 -33.46 -6.81 3.54
CA ARG A 311 -33.92 -6.59 4.94
C ARG A 311 -34.60 -5.23 5.15
N ASP A 312 -34.28 -4.25 4.33
CA ASP A 312 -34.87 -2.91 4.31
C ASP A 312 -36.16 -2.84 3.47
N GLY A 313 -36.59 -3.96 2.87
CA GLY A 313 -37.76 -4.04 2.00
C GLY A 313 -37.45 -3.75 0.53
N THR A 314 -36.19 -3.49 0.16
CA THR A 314 -35.82 -3.19 -1.23
C THR A 314 -35.98 -4.44 -2.11
N ALA A 315 -36.77 -4.32 -3.17
CA ALA A 315 -36.89 -5.31 -4.23
C ALA A 315 -35.68 -5.22 -5.18
N LEU A 316 -34.98 -6.34 -5.39
CA LEU A 316 -33.78 -6.38 -6.25
C LEU A 316 -34.17 -6.59 -7.72
N GLU A 317 -34.96 -5.65 -8.24
CA GLU A 317 -35.24 -5.56 -9.68
C GLU A 317 -33.96 -5.20 -10.46
N ILE A 318 -33.89 -5.58 -11.75
CA ILE A 318 -32.69 -5.39 -12.58
C ILE A 318 -32.14 -3.95 -12.52
N PRO A 319 -32.95 -2.87 -12.65
CA PRO A 319 -32.42 -1.51 -12.56
C PRO A 319 -31.75 -1.18 -11.22
N VAL A 320 -32.23 -1.77 -10.12
CA VAL A 320 -31.65 -1.58 -8.79
C VAL A 320 -30.29 -2.26 -8.70
N VAL A 321 -30.19 -3.50 -9.19
CA VAL A 321 -28.92 -4.25 -9.18
C VAL A 321 -27.89 -3.57 -10.10
N ILE A 322 -28.31 -3.13 -11.29
CA ILE A 322 -27.46 -2.40 -12.23
C ILE A 322 -26.94 -1.12 -11.59
N LYS A 323 -27.82 -0.31 -11.00
CA LYS A 323 -27.41 0.91 -10.29
C LYS A 323 -26.34 0.62 -9.23
N GLN A 324 -26.56 -0.40 -8.39
CA GLN A 324 -25.59 -0.77 -7.35
C GLN A 324 -24.27 -1.32 -7.92
N LEU A 325 -24.30 -2.06 -9.04
CA LEU A 325 -23.09 -2.50 -9.73
C LEU A 325 -22.28 -1.31 -10.27
N TYR A 326 -22.94 -0.33 -10.89
CA TYR A 326 -22.27 0.90 -11.34
C TYR A 326 -21.72 1.72 -10.17
N GLU A 327 -22.44 1.82 -9.05
CA GLU A 327 -21.93 2.46 -7.82
C GLU A 327 -20.69 1.76 -7.29
N LEU A 328 -20.65 0.42 -7.30
CA LEU A 328 -19.47 -0.35 -6.89
C LEU A 328 -18.29 -0.16 -7.86
N VAL A 329 -18.54 -0.09 -9.17
CA VAL A 329 -17.48 0.17 -10.16
C VAL A 329 -16.94 1.60 -10.05
N ALA A 330 -17.80 2.60 -9.86
CA ALA A 330 -17.38 3.97 -9.59
C ALA A 330 -16.58 4.09 -8.28
N LEU A 331 -16.96 3.31 -7.26
CA LEU A 331 -16.21 3.20 -6.01
C LEU A 331 -14.81 2.61 -6.26
N LEU A 332 -14.68 1.59 -7.12
CA LEU A 332 -13.36 1.07 -7.51
C LEU A 332 -12.53 2.15 -8.19
N GLU A 333 -13.08 2.78 -9.24
CA GLU A 333 -12.40 3.77 -10.05
C GLU A 333 -11.84 4.93 -9.20
N SER A 334 -12.69 5.52 -8.36
CA SER A 334 -12.31 6.62 -7.47
C SER A 334 -11.24 6.25 -6.42
N ASN A 335 -11.04 4.96 -6.16
CA ASN A 335 -10.11 4.45 -5.16
C ASN A 335 -8.83 3.82 -5.75
N ILE A 336 -8.67 3.80 -7.08
CA ILE A 336 -7.43 3.35 -7.74
C ILE A 336 -6.29 4.35 -7.48
N ALA A 337 -6.48 5.62 -7.85
CA ALA A 337 -5.42 6.63 -7.73
C ALA A 337 -4.97 6.87 -6.27
N PRO A 338 -5.88 7.02 -5.28
CA PRO A 338 -5.48 7.25 -3.88
C PRO A 338 -4.71 6.08 -3.23
N ARG A 339 -4.73 4.90 -3.85
CA ARG A 339 -4.03 3.69 -3.38
C ARG A 339 -2.95 3.20 -4.36
N SER A 340 -2.58 4.03 -5.33
CA SER A 340 -1.47 3.75 -6.24
C SER A 340 -0.15 3.69 -5.46
N PRO A 341 0.83 2.84 -5.88
CA PRO A 341 0.76 1.90 -6.99
C PRO A 341 0.16 0.53 -6.61
N ASP A 342 -0.08 0.30 -5.32
CA ASP A 342 -0.51 -0.99 -4.79
C ASP A 342 -1.94 -1.41 -5.22
N SER A 343 -2.71 -0.47 -5.75
CA SER A 343 -4.07 -0.68 -6.22
C SER A 343 -4.15 -1.38 -7.58
N TYR A 344 -3.20 -1.20 -8.49
CA TYR A 344 -3.40 -1.55 -9.90
C TYR A 344 -3.71 -3.03 -10.13
N THR A 345 -2.93 -3.94 -9.54
CA THR A 345 -3.16 -5.39 -9.66
C THR A 345 -4.48 -5.79 -9.02
N ASN A 346 -4.77 -5.30 -7.82
CA ASN A 346 -5.98 -5.64 -7.08
C ASN A 346 -7.25 -5.10 -7.75
N ALA A 347 -7.16 -3.90 -8.33
CA ALA A 347 -8.22 -3.27 -9.10
C ALA A 347 -8.50 -4.08 -10.38
N ALA A 348 -7.46 -4.43 -11.14
CA ALA A 348 -7.60 -5.27 -12.33
C ALA A 348 -8.27 -6.61 -12.01
N ASP A 349 -7.80 -7.31 -10.96
CA ASP A 349 -8.37 -8.60 -10.54
C ASP A 349 -9.85 -8.48 -10.13
N THR A 350 -10.19 -7.41 -9.43
CA THR A 350 -11.56 -7.15 -8.99
C THR A 350 -12.47 -6.83 -10.19
N LEU A 351 -12.06 -5.91 -11.05
CA LEU A 351 -12.78 -5.52 -12.26
C LEU A 351 -13.01 -6.71 -13.20
N ILE A 352 -11.97 -7.50 -13.48
CA ILE A 352 -12.07 -8.72 -14.30
C ILE A 352 -13.02 -9.73 -13.64
N GLY A 353 -12.96 -9.87 -12.31
CA GLY A 353 -13.86 -10.71 -11.54
C GLY A 353 -15.33 -10.30 -11.71
N ILE A 354 -15.63 -9.01 -11.56
CA ILE A 354 -17.00 -8.49 -11.74
C ILE A 354 -17.47 -8.70 -13.17
N LEU A 355 -16.63 -8.39 -14.17
CA LEU A 355 -17.00 -8.57 -15.57
C LEU A 355 -17.30 -10.04 -15.89
N ARG A 356 -16.46 -10.96 -15.40
CA ARG A 356 -16.68 -12.40 -15.54
C ARG A 356 -18.02 -12.80 -14.94
N ASP A 357 -18.32 -12.34 -13.72
CA ASP A 357 -19.54 -12.71 -13.01
C ASP A 357 -20.76 -12.15 -13.77
N VAL A 358 -20.76 -10.89 -14.22
CA VAL A 358 -21.83 -10.28 -15.03
C VAL A 358 -22.08 -11.02 -16.34
N VAL A 359 -21.03 -11.47 -17.04
CA VAL A 359 -21.15 -12.24 -18.29
C VAL A 359 -21.92 -13.54 -18.11
N THR A 360 -21.98 -14.10 -16.90
CA THR A 360 -22.78 -15.30 -16.63
C THR A 360 -24.29 -15.05 -16.51
N TYR A 361 -24.72 -13.79 -16.39
CA TYR A 361 -26.13 -13.40 -16.27
C TYR A 361 -26.78 -13.01 -17.61
N ASN A 362 -26.32 -13.61 -18.72
CA ASN A 362 -26.92 -13.39 -20.03
C ASN A 362 -28.14 -14.30 -20.26
N TYR A 363 -29.22 -14.00 -19.54
CA TYR A 363 -30.52 -14.66 -19.67
C TYR A 363 -31.62 -13.76 -19.09
N ASN A 364 -32.87 -14.01 -19.44
CA ASN A 364 -34.02 -13.33 -18.82
C ASN A 364 -34.15 -13.80 -17.36
N ALA A 365 -33.88 -12.92 -16.40
CA ALA A 365 -33.85 -13.27 -14.99
C ALA A 365 -35.20 -13.72 -14.43
N PHE A 366 -36.30 -13.17 -14.95
CA PHE A 366 -37.65 -13.39 -14.39
C PHE A 366 -38.52 -14.34 -15.22
N ASP A 367 -37.94 -14.97 -16.23
CA ASP A 367 -38.63 -15.98 -17.01
C ASP A 367 -39.07 -17.15 -16.12
N GLY A 368 -40.34 -17.53 -16.22
CA GLY A 368 -40.94 -18.61 -15.42
C GLY A 368 -40.87 -18.41 -13.91
N ASN A 369 -40.79 -17.17 -13.41
CA ASN A 369 -40.66 -16.90 -11.97
C ASN A 369 -41.77 -17.60 -11.14
N ALA A 370 -41.38 -18.21 -10.02
CA ALA A 370 -42.25 -19.09 -9.23
C ALA A 370 -43.14 -18.34 -8.22
N TRP A 371 -42.81 -17.09 -7.91
CA TRP A 371 -43.45 -16.29 -6.86
C TRP A 371 -44.46 -15.28 -7.42
N GLY A 372 -44.72 -15.30 -8.73
CA GLY A 372 -45.80 -14.54 -9.35
C GLY A 372 -45.50 -13.06 -9.55
N ARG A 373 -44.24 -12.70 -9.82
CA ARG A 373 -43.84 -11.36 -10.27
C ARG A 373 -44.70 -10.93 -11.43
N VAL A 374 -45.33 -9.77 -11.31
CA VAL A 374 -46.06 -9.13 -12.40
C VAL A 374 -45.10 -8.17 -13.10
N PRO A 375 -44.78 -8.40 -14.40
CA PRO A 375 -43.95 -7.48 -15.17
C PRO A 375 -44.54 -6.07 -15.19
N PRO A 376 -43.72 -5.03 -14.98
CA PRO A 376 -44.12 -3.65 -15.26
C PRO A 376 -44.60 -3.50 -16.71
N ALA A 377 -45.50 -2.53 -16.94
CA ALA A 377 -46.02 -2.28 -18.28
C ALA A 377 -44.90 -1.86 -19.24
N GLY A 378 -44.75 -2.60 -20.36
CA GLY A 378 -43.76 -2.31 -21.39
C GLY A 378 -42.36 -2.89 -21.12
N GLU A 379 -42.18 -3.70 -20.07
CA GLU A 379 -40.91 -4.39 -19.80
C GLU A 379 -40.55 -5.36 -20.94
N THR A 380 -39.33 -5.23 -21.46
CA THR A 380 -38.78 -6.08 -22.52
C THR A 380 -37.89 -7.20 -21.96
N GLU A 381 -37.52 -8.17 -22.80
CA GLU A 381 -36.55 -9.22 -22.41
C GLU A 381 -35.19 -8.64 -22.03
N ASP A 382 -34.75 -7.58 -22.70
CA ASP A 382 -33.49 -6.88 -22.41
C ASP A 382 -33.56 -6.15 -21.06
N ASP A 383 -34.74 -5.66 -20.65
CA ASP A 383 -34.94 -5.06 -19.32
C ASP A 383 -34.84 -6.09 -18.19
N CYS A 384 -35.11 -7.36 -18.50
CA CYS A 384 -34.99 -8.47 -17.57
C CYS A 384 -33.61 -9.15 -17.58
N ASN A 385 -32.67 -8.70 -18.41
CA ASN A 385 -31.36 -9.33 -18.60
C ASN A 385 -30.25 -8.44 -18.02
N LEU A 386 -29.65 -8.89 -16.90
CA LEU A 386 -28.60 -8.14 -16.20
C LEU A 386 -27.40 -7.85 -17.10
N PHE A 387 -26.98 -8.83 -17.90
CA PHE A 387 -25.87 -8.66 -18.84
C PHE A 387 -26.20 -7.60 -19.90
N ALA A 388 -27.40 -7.66 -20.49
CA ALA A 388 -27.81 -6.71 -21.52
C ALA A 388 -27.85 -5.28 -20.98
N GLN A 389 -28.32 -5.08 -19.74
CA GLN A 389 -28.35 -3.78 -19.09
C GLN A 389 -26.97 -3.29 -18.64
N ALA A 390 -26.08 -4.20 -18.23
CA ALA A 390 -24.74 -3.82 -17.76
C ALA A 390 -23.78 -3.46 -18.90
N ILE A 391 -23.74 -4.28 -19.97
CA ILE A 391 -22.74 -4.13 -21.05
C ILE A 391 -23.34 -4.05 -22.46
N GLY A 392 -24.64 -4.31 -22.61
CA GLY A 392 -25.29 -4.42 -23.92
C GLY A 392 -25.78 -3.11 -24.52
N GLN A 393 -25.57 -1.96 -23.86
CA GLN A 393 -26.06 -0.65 -24.33
C GLN A 393 -24.99 0.48 -24.32
N PRO A 394 -23.77 0.26 -24.87
CA PRO A 394 -22.71 1.27 -24.87
C PRO A 394 -23.03 2.49 -25.75
N GLU A 395 -23.83 2.36 -26.82
CA GLU A 395 -24.19 3.51 -27.67
C GLU A 395 -25.18 4.47 -27.00
N VAL A 396 -25.99 3.95 -26.08
CA VAL A 396 -27.00 4.74 -25.37
C VAL A 396 -26.39 5.43 -24.16
N SER A 397 -25.57 4.69 -23.40
CA SER A 397 -24.91 5.20 -22.19
C SER A 397 -23.65 6.02 -22.49
N GLY A 398 -23.00 5.78 -23.64
CA GLY A 398 -21.67 6.31 -23.94
C GLY A 398 -20.55 5.71 -23.07
N GLN A 399 -20.87 4.69 -22.27
CA GLN A 399 -19.97 4.05 -21.32
C GLN A 399 -19.82 2.57 -21.66
N PHE A 400 -18.61 2.05 -21.51
CA PHE A 400 -18.25 0.65 -21.73
C PHE A 400 -18.06 -0.09 -20.40
N PHE A 401 -18.72 0.39 -19.34
CA PHE A 401 -18.73 -0.19 -18.00
C PHE A 401 -17.30 -0.46 -17.51
N ILE A 402 -16.98 -1.71 -17.16
CA ILE A 402 -15.66 -2.12 -16.64
C ILE A 402 -14.52 -1.85 -17.64
N LEU A 403 -14.78 -1.87 -18.95
CA LEU A 403 -13.71 -1.67 -19.94
C LEU A 403 -13.13 -0.26 -19.89
N ASP A 404 -13.92 0.75 -19.54
CA ASP A 404 -13.40 2.12 -19.41
C ASP A 404 -12.45 2.25 -18.22
N VAL A 405 -12.79 1.60 -17.10
CA VAL A 405 -11.92 1.58 -15.91
C VAL A 405 -10.66 0.73 -16.16
N LEU A 406 -10.79 -0.43 -16.81
CA LEU A 406 -9.61 -1.23 -17.20
C LEU A 406 -8.70 -0.46 -18.18
N ALA A 407 -9.28 0.35 -19.07
CA ALA A 407 -8.52 1.17 -19.99
C ALA A 407 -7.79 2.34 -19.31
N SER A 408 -8.23 2.80 -18.13
CA SER A 408 -7.56 3.87 -17.38
C SER A 408 -6.37 3.38 -16.54
N LEU A 409 -6.23 2.07 -16.33
CA LEU A 409 -5.08 1.48 -15.65
C LEU A 409 -3.78 1.70 -16.47
N PRO A 410 -2.62 1.88 -15.81
CA PRO A 410 -1.35 1.94 -16.50
C PRO A 410 -1.07 0.64 -17.28
N GLY A 411 -0.33 0.76 -18.38
CA GLY A 411 -0.02 -0.38 -19.24
C GLY A 411 0.80 -1.47 -18.53
N GLY A 412 0.57 -2.73 -18.90
CA GLY A 412 1.36 -3.86 -18.42
C GLY A 412 0.79 -4.57 -17.17
N PHE A 413 -0.15 -3.95 -16.45
CA PHE A 413 -0.80 -4.57 -15.29
C PHE A 413 -1.80 -5.67 -15.66
N LEU A 414 -2.24 -5.70 -16.92
CA LEU A 414 -3.14 -6.74 -17.44
C LEU A 414 -2.40 -7.96 -18.02
N MET A 415 -1.06 -7.93 -18.14
CA MET A 415 -0.26 -8.97 -18.82
C MET A 415 -0.52 -10.37 -18.31
N GLN A 416 -0.60 -10.53 -16.99
CA GLN A 416 -0.78 -11.84 -16.38
C GLN A 416 -2.24 -12.35 -16.47
N ARG A 417 -3.14 -11.58 -17.08
CA ARG A 417 -4.59 -11.85 -17.12
C ARG A 417 -5.14 -12.03 -18.54
N GLU A 418 -4.27 -12.08 -19.55
CA GLU A 418 -4.64 -12.37 -20.95
C GLU A 418 -5.62 -13.55 -21.08
N PRO A 419 -5.34 -14.74 -20.50
CA PRO A 419 -6.20 -15.90 -20.71
C PRO A 419 -7.60 -15.72 -20.10
N GLN A 420 -7.70 -14.95 -19.02
CA GLN A 420 -8.97 -14.66 -18.37
C GLN A 420 -9.80 -13.70 -19.21
N LEU A 421 -9.17 -12.63 -19.73
CA LEU A 421 -9.83 -11.65 -20.58
C LEU A 421 -10.29 -12.28 -21.90
N GLU A 422 -9.48 -13.13 -22.52
CA GLU A 422 -9.87 -13.91 -23.71
C GLU A 422 -11.06 -14.83 -23.41
N THR A 423 -11.01 -15.55 -22.30
CA THR A 423 -12.10 -16.44 -21.88
C THR A 423 -13.40 -15.66 -21.70
N ILE A 424 -13.35 -14.47 -21.08
CA ILE A 424 -14.51 -13.60 -20.91
C ILE A 424 -15.01 -13.12 -22.28
N MET A 425 -14.12 -12.59 -23.13
CA MET A 425 -14.48 -12.08 -24.45
C MET A 425 -15.15 -13.16 -25.32
N SER A 426 -14.67 -14.40 -25.27
CA SER A 426 -15.25 -15.53 -26.03
C SER A 426 -16.67 -15.92 -25.61
N LYS A 427 -17.08 -15.58 -24.38
CA LYS A 427 -18.43 -15.87 -23.85
C LYS A 427 -19.46 -14.79 -24.23
N ILE A 428 -19.01 -13.64 -24.71
CA ILE A 428 -19.88 -12.52 -25.09
C ILE A 428 -20.41 -12.76 -26.51
N PRO A 429 -21.73 -12.93 -26.70
CA PRO A 429 -22.29 -13.19 -28.02
C PRO A 429 -22.31 -11.94 -28.90
N MET A 430 -21.97 -12.09 -30.18
CA MET A 430 -22.19 -11.07 -31.21
C MET A 430 -23.65 -11.08 -31.69
N ALA A 431 -24.57 -10.62 -30.82
CA ALA A 431 -26.01 -10.67 -31.09
C ALA A 431 -26.53 -9.44 -31.86
N ASN A 432 -26.02 -8.25 -31.57
CA ASN A 432 -26.48 -6.98 -32.14
C ASN A 432 -25.31 -5.99 -32.33
N GLN A 433 -25.59 -4.82 -32.93
CA GLN A 433 -24.58 -3.79 -33.17
C GLN A 433 -23.94 -3.29 -31.88
N SER A 434 -24.71 -3.19 -30.80
CA SER A 434 -24.24 -2.76 -29.49
C SER A 434 -23.16 -3.67 -28.90
N MET A 435 -23.38 -4.98 -28.97
CA MET A 435 -22.39 -5.98 -28.57
C MET A 435 -21.14 -5.95 -29.46
N VAL A 436 -21.30 -5.63 -30.75
CA VAL A 436 -20.15 -5.48 -31.66
C VAL A 436 -19.28 -4.32 -31.23
N SER A 437 -19.86 -3.16 -30.91
CA SER A 437 -19.11 -2.00 -30.43
C SER A 437 -18.40 -2.28 -29.10
N TYR A 438 -19.07 -2.96 -28.17
CA TYR A 438 -18.45 -3.38 -26.90
C TYR A 438 -17.26 -4.33 -27.14
N LEU A 439 -17.42 -5.34 -27.99
CA LEU A 439 -16.36 -6.29 -28.34
C LEU A 439 -15.19 -5.62 -29.07
N GLN A 440 -15.45 -4.64 -29.94
CA GLN A 440 -14.40 -3.84 -30.58
C GLN A 440 -13.59 -3.05 -29.54
N ARG A 441 -14.26 -2.44 -28.55
CA ARG A 441 -13.59 -1.76 -27.44
C ARG A 441 -12.77 -2.72 -26.59
N PHE A 442 -13.32 -3.89 -26.27
CA PHE A 442 -12.60 -4.93 -25.52
C PHE A 442 -11.35 -5.38 -26.28
N GLN A 443 -11.48 -5.62 -27.58
CA GLN A 443 -10.34 -5.99 -28.40
C GLN A 443 -9.29 -4.89 -28.52
N ALA A 444 -9.70 -3.62 -28.62
CA ALA A 444 -8.77 -2.50 -28.62
C ALA A 444 -7.97 -2.44 -27.31
N LEU A 445 -8.60 -2.73 -26.17
CA LEU A 445 -7.91 -2.89 -24.88
C LEU A 445 -6.89 -4.03 -24.93
N LEU A 446 -7.27 -5.22 -25.44
CA LEU A 446 -6.35 -6.34 -25.56
C LEU A 446 -5.18 -6.04 -26.51
N ASN A 447 -5.43 -5.46 -27.67
CA ASN A 447 -4.35 -5.12 -28.62
C ASN A 447 -3.39 -4.06 -28.07
N ARG A 448 -3.88 -3.15 -27.21
CA ARG A 448 -3.04 -2.15 -26.53
C ARG A 448 -2.11 -2.81 -25.53
N GLU A 449 -2.64 -3.73 -24.72
CA GLU A 449 -1.87 -4.39 -23.67
C GLU A 449 -0.94 -5.47 -24.26
N PHE A 450 -1.41 -6.24 -25.25
CA PHE A 450 -0.72 -7.42 -25.80
C PHE A 450 -0.30 -7.21 -27.28
N PRO A 451 0.69 -6.35 -27.56
CA PRO A 451 1.16 -6.10 -28.93
C PRO A 451 1.92 -7.33 -29.45
N GLY A 452 1.21 -8.23 -30.14
CA GLY A 452 1.80 -9.43 -30.76
C GLY A 452 0.85 -10.63 -30.85
N SER A 453 -0.16 -10.68 -29.98
CA SER A 453 -1.15 -11.78 -29.96
C SER A 453 -2.11 -11.74 -31.16
N GLY A 454 -2.20 -10.61 -31.87
CA GLY A 454 -2.90 -10.50 -33.15
C GLY A 454 -4.39 -10.85 -33.05
N PHE A 455 -5.08 -10.31 -32.05
CA PHE A 455 -6.52 -10.55 -31.88
C PHE A 455 -7.26 -10.10 -33.15
N PRO A 456 -7.95 -11.00 -33.88
CA PRO A 456 -8.61 -10.68 -35.14
C PRO A 456 -9.91 -9.90 -34.90
N ALA A 457 -10.15 -8.82 -35.64
CA ALA A 457 -11.37 -8.02 -35.50
C ALA A 457 -12.62 -8.91 -35.62
N PRO A 458 -13.69 -8.70 -34.81
CA PRO A 458 -14.94 -9.44 -34.98
C PRO A 458 -15.45 -9.18 -36.40
N THR A 459 -15.32 -10.19 -37.26
CA THR A 459 -15.70 -10.07 -38.67
C THR A 459 -17.20 -10.21 -38.80
N TYR A 460 -17.84 -9.12 -39.22
CA TYR A 460 -19.27 -9.09 -39.50
C TYR A 460 -19.56 -10.00 -40.71
N ARG A 461 -20.13 -11.20 -40.48
CA ARG A 461 -20.76 -11.98 -41.55
C ARG A 461 -22.10 -11.34 -41.89
N GLN A 462 -22.02 -10.29 -42.69
CA GLN A 462 -23.17 -9.72 -43.39
C GLN A 462 -23.72 -10.79 -44.34
N LYS A 463 -24.71 -11.58 -43.90
CA LYS A 463 -25.52 -12.41 -44.81
C LYS A 463 -26.19 -11.44 -45.78
N ARG A 464 -25.61 -11.29 -46.98
CA ARG A 464 -26.30 -10.66 -48.11
C ARG A 464 -27.65 -11.37 -48.30
N PRO A 465 -28.75 -10.63 -48.52
CA PRO A 465 -30.01 -11.25 -48.93
C PRO A 465 -29.76 -12.05 -50.21
N ALA A 466 -30.17 -13.32 -50.21
CA ALA A 466 -30.24 -14.11 -51.43
C ALA A 466 -31.31 -13.49 -52.33
N GLY A 467 -30.89 -12.74 -53.34
CA GLY A 467 -31.76 -12.35 -54.44
C GLY A 467 -32.15 -13.59 -55.24
N GLY A 468 -33.39 -14.07 -55.06
CA GLY A 468 -34.11 -14.75 -56.14
C GLY A 468 -34.32 -13.75 -57.30
N ALA A 469 -34.43 -14.15 -58.56
CA ALA A 469 -35.02 -15.37 -59.10
C ALA A 469 -34.48 -15.63 -60.53
N PRO A 470 -34.76 -16.80 -61.13
CA PRO A 470 -34.19 -17.24 -62.40
C PRO A 470 -35.01 -16.71 -63.60
N GLY A 471 -34.33 -15.98 -64.49
CA GLY A 471 -34.91 -15.52 -65.76
C GLY A 471 -34.89 -16.63 -66.81
N SER A 472 -36.07 -17.14 -67.15
CA SER A 472 -36.30 -18.12 -68.20
C SER A 472 -35.92 -17.56 -69.59
N GLY A 473 -34.89 -18.11 -70.21
CA GLY A 473 -34.58 -17.87 -71.62
C GLY A 473 -35.49 -18.71 -72.52
N ARG A 474 -36.56 -18.11 -73.07
CA ARG A 474 -37.30 -18.66 -74.23
C ARG A 474 -36.80 -18.00 -75.51
N LYS A 475 -36.31 -18.84 -76.41
CA LYS A 475 -35.95 -18.55 -77.82
C LYS A 475 -37.12 -17.92 -78.59
N ARG A 476 -36.84 -16.95 -79.47
CA ARG A 476 -37.06 -17.07 -80.93
C ARG A 476 -36.53 -15.84 -81.72
N PRO A 477 -36.28 -16.00 -83.05
CA PRO A 477 -35.29 -15.23 -83.81
C PRO A 477 -35.91 -14.19 -84.76
N LYS A 478 -35.11 -13.20 -85.15
CA LYS A 478 -34.61 -13.00 -86.51
C LYS A 478 -33.58 -11.87 -86.54
#